data_AF-Q18GM6-F1
#
_entry.id   AF-Q18GM6-F1
#
_cell.length_a   1.000
_cell.length_b   1.000
_cell.length_c   1.000
_cell.angle_alpha   90.00
_cell.angle_beta   90.00
_cell.angle_gamma   90.00
#
_symmetry.space_group_name_H-M   'P 1'
#
loop_
_entity.id
_entity.type
_entity.pdbx_description
1 polymer ?
#
loop_
_entity_poly.entity_id
_entity_poly.type
_entity_poly.pdbx_seq_one_letter_code
_entity_poly.pdbx_strand_id
1 'polypeptide(L)'
;MTPDTDANADTDTDADTDTAVNTESKVDGGIVTTESDSLESLRKEIKSIDRELVELIARRTYVADSIAQVKSEQGLPTTDEGQEARVMERAGINAEQFDVDANLVKAVFRLLIELNKVEQRQNR
;
A
#
# COMPACT_ATOMS: atom_id res chain seq x y z
N MET A 1 53.18 -12.10 -25.59
CA MET A 1 53.27 -12.85 -26.85
C MET A 1 52.42 -14.09 -26.66
N THR A 2 51.42 -14.28 -27.50
CA THR A 2 50.31 -15.25 -27.38
C THR A 2 50.74 -16.66 -27.84
N PRO A 3 49.81 -17.63 -27.97
CA PRO A 3 49.79 -18.93 -27.29
C PRO A 3 50.31 -20.03 -28.24
N ASP A 4 50.22 -21.31 -27.86
CA ASP A 4 49.82 -22.32 -28.83
C ASP A 4 49.08 -23.46 -28.13
N THR A 5 47.96 -23.77 -28.78
CA THR A 5 46.94 -24.78 -28.51
C THR A 5 47.34 -26.10 -29.17
N ASP A 6 46.80 -27.21 -28.68
CA ASP A 6 46.52 -28.50 -29.34
C ASP A 6 46.95 -29.66 -28.43
N ALA A 7 46.21 -30.76 -28.23
CA ALA A 7 44.96 -31.21 -28.78
C ALA A 7 44.37 -32.26 -27.82
N ASN A 8 43.04 -32.36 -27.86
CA ASN A 8 42.24 -33.41 -27.25
C ASN A 8 42.37 -34.73 -28.04
N ALA A 9 42.36 -35.88 -27.36
CA ALA A 9 41.98 -37.16 -27.95
C ALA A 9 41.49 -38.12 -26.86
N ASP A 10 40.16 -38.12 -26.69
CA ASP A 10 39.37 -39.31 -26.34
C ASP A 10 39.81 -40.52 -27.18
N THR A 11 39.74 -41.73 -26.59
CA THR A 11 38.91 -42.81 -27.17
C THR A 11 38.73 -43.96 -26.18
N ASP A 12 37.45 -44.31 -26.04
CA ASP A 12 36.84 -45.62 -25.93
C ASP A 12 36.91 -46.42 -24.63
N THR A 13 35.80 -46.73 -23.92
CA THR A 13 34.40 -47.13 -24.26
C THR A 13 34.20 -48.61 -23.89
N ASP A 14 32.99 -48.88 -23.40
CA ASP A 14 32.34 -50.15 -23.12
C ASP A 14 32.59 -50.81 -21.76
N ALA A 15 31.60 -51.35 -21.07
CA ALA A 15 30.14 -51.26 -21.10
C ALA A 15 29.65 -52.17 -19.95
N ASP A 16 28.39 -51.95 -19.58
CA ASP A 16 27.49 -52.99 -19.07
C ASP A 16 27.51 -53.26 -17.55
N THR A 17 26.51 -52.70 -16.87
CA THR A 17 25.43 -53.55 -16.34
C THR A 17 24.21 -52.69 -16.02
N ASP A 18 23.23 -52.83 -16.89
CA ASP A 18 21.83 -52.47 -16.72
C ASP A 18 21.19 -53.31 -15.60
N THR A 19 20.52 -52.68 -14.64
CA THR A 19 19.29 -53.23 -14.04
C THR A 19 18.47 -52.08 -13.47
N ALA A 20 17.33 -51.89 -14.11
CA ALA A 20 16.37 -50.84 -13.90
C ALA A 20 15.44 -51.05 -12.69
N VAL A 21 14.72 -49.94 -12.38
CA VAL A 21 13.43 -49.82 -11.71
C VAL A 21 13.43 -49.89 -10.17
N ASN A 22 13.32 -48.72 -9.53
CA ASN A 22 11.98 -48.33 -9.08
C ASN A 22 11.84 -46.81 -8.91
N THR A 23 10.85 -46.29 -9.63
CA THR A 23 10.27 -44.96 -9.56
C THR A 23 9.53 -44.78 -8.24
N GLU A 24 10.02 -43.90 -7.39
CA GLU A 24 9.16 -43.12 -6.50
C GLU A 24 9.43 -41.64 -6.76
N SER A 25 8.73 -41.15 -7.78
CA SER A 25 8.45 -39.74 -7.93
C SER A 25 7.65 -39.31 -6.71
N LYS A 26 8.33 -38.77 -5.70
CA LYS A 26 7.68 -38.14 -4.56
C LYS A 26 7.17 -36.77 -5.01
N VAL A 27 6.12 -36.79 -5.82
CA VAL A 27 5.18 -35.70 -5.91
C VAL A 27 4.39 -35.74 -4.61
N ASP A 28 4.67 -34.84 -3.69
CA ASP A 28 3.67 -34.54 -2.68
C ASP A 28 3.73 -33.07 -2.28
N GLY A 29 2.61 -32.40 -2.56
CA GLY A 29 2.22 -31.17 -1.88
C GLY A 29 3.14 -29.98 -2.09
N GLY A 30 3.24 -29.49 -3.33
CA GLY A 30 3.33 -28.05 -3.50
C GLY A 30 2.16 -27.45 -2.74
N ILE A 31 2.45 -26.86 -1.58
CA ILE A 31 1.48 -26.10 -0.82
C ILE A 31 1.11 -24.94 -1.74
N VAL A 32 0.04 -25.13 -2.50
CA VAL A 32 -0.78 -24.04 -3.00
C VAL A 32 -1.46 -23.47 -1.75
N THR A 33 -0.68 -22.78 -0.93
CA THR A 33 -1.24 -21.75 -0.07
C THR A 33 -1.72 -20.72 -1.04
N THR A 34 -3.04 -20.68 -1.22
CA THR A 34 -3.77 -19.51 -1.68
C THR A 34 -2.94 -18.25 -1.41
N GLU A 35 -2.39 -17.63 -2.46
CA GLU A 35 -1.59 -16.41 -2.33
C GLU A 35 -2.37 -15.29 -1.61
N SER A 36 -3.69 -15.42 -1.49
CA SER A 36 -4.58 -14.55 -0.72
C SER A 36 -4.42 -14.64 0.80
N ASP A 37 -3.90 -15.74 1.36
CA ASP A 37 -4.02 -16.00 2.81
C ASP A 37 -2.67 -15.98 3.57
N SER A 38 -1.56 -15.68 2.88
CA SER A 38 -0.27 -15.58 3.55
C SER A 38 -0.14 -14.27 4.34
N LEU A 39 0.50 -14.33 5.51
CA LEU A 39 0.82 -13.13 6.31
C LEU A 39 1.61 -12.09 5.51
N GLU A 40 2.42 -12.52 4.55
CA GLU A 40 3.16 -11.61 3.68
C GLU A 40 2.22 -10.88 2.71
N SER A 41 1.24 -11.58 2.13
CA SER A 41 0.23 -11.00 1.24
C SER A 41 -0.61 -9.94 1.95
N LEU A 42 -1.15 -10.27 3.13
CA LEU A 42 -1.91 -9.32 3.96
C LEU A 42 -1.09 -8.08 4.35
N ARG A 43 0.20 -8.25 4.64
CA ARG A 43 1.10 -7.11 4.92
C ARG A 43 1.36 -6.26 3.68
N LYS A 44 1.40 -6.83 2.48
CA LYS A 44 1.51 -6.07 1.23
C LYS A 44 0.23 -5.28 0.97
N GLU A 45 -0.93 -5.86 1.25
CA GLU A 45 -2.22 -5.19 1.15
C GLU A 45 -2.30 -3.98 2.09
N ILE A 46 -1.95 -4.15 3.38
CA ILE A 46 -1.88 -3.02 4.33
C ILE A 46 -0.96 -1.91 3.82
N LYS A 47 0.22 -2.25 3.28
CA LYS A 47 1.14 -1.25 2.72
C LYS A 47 0.55 -0.50 1.53
N SER A 48 -0.27 -1.16 0.71
CA SER A 48 -0.99 -0.48 -0.38
C SER A 48 -2.01 0.49 0.18
N ILE A 49 -2.82 0.04 1.15
CA ILE A 49 -3.81 0.86 1.83
C ILE A 49 -3.14 2.08 2.48
N ASP A 50 -2.03 1.90 3.18
CA ASP A 50 -1.28 2.99 3.83
C ASP A 50 -0.84 4.05 2.81
N ARG A 51 -0.34 3.62 1.65
CA ARG A 51 0.02 4.53 0.56
C ARG A 51 -1.21 5.28 0.04
N GLU A 52 -2.31 4.58 -0.22
CA GLU A 52 -3.55 5.18 -0.70
C GLU A 52 -4.14 6.18 0.29
N LEU A 53 -4.03 5.90 1.60
CA LEU A 53 -4.43 6.82 2.67
C LEU A 53 -3.60 8.12 2.60
N VAL A 54 -2.28 8.03 2.43
CA VAL A 54 -1.43 9.23 2.28
C VAL A 54 -1.81 10.02 1.02
N GLU A 55 -2.05 9.35 -0.11
CA GLU A 55 -2.49 9.98 -1.35
C GLU A 55 -3.87 10.65 -1.21
N LEU A 56 -4.80 10.06 -0.46
CA LEU A 56 -6.10 10.64 -0.13
C LEU A 56 -5.97 11.86 0.78
N ILE A 57 -5.10 11.80 1.79
CA ILE A 57 -4.84 12.92 2.69
C ILE A 57 -4.28 14.10 1.90
N ALA A 58 -3.26 13.88 1.07
CA ALA A 58 -2.66 14.93 0.24
C ALA A 58 -3.70 15.59 -0.69
N ARG A 59 -4.54 14.79 -1.36
CA ARG A 59 -5.64 15.31 -2.20
C ARG A 59 -6.64 16.14 -1.38
N ARG A 60 -7.00 15.69 -0.19
CA ARG A 60 -7.92 16.40 0.70
C ARG A 60 -7.35 17.75 1.15
N THR A 61 -6.06 17.79 1.49
CA THR A 61 -5.36 19.03 1.87
C THR A 61 -5.33 20.02 0.71
N TYR A 62 -4.95 19.59 -0.50
CA TYR A 62 -4.97 20.45 -1.69
C TYR A 62 -6.34 21.10 -1.96
N VAL A 63 -7.43 20.33 -1.83
CA VAL A 63 -8.79 20.86 -1.99
C VAL A 63 -9.13 21.87 -0.89
N ALA A 64 -8.72 21.61 0.35
CA ALA A 64 -8.94 22.54 1.46
C ALA A 64 -8.17 23.86 1.27
N ASP A 65 -6.94 23.80 0.74
CA ASP A 65 -6.16 25.00 0.39
C ASP A 65 -6.83 25.80 -0.71
N SER A 66 -7.30 25.12 -1.75
CA SER A 66 -8.04 25.76 -2.85
C SER A 66 -9.29 26.48 -2.32
N ILE A 67 -10.02 25.87 -1.37
CA ILE A 67 -11.17 26.51 -0.71
C ILE A 67 -10.73 27.72 0.11
N ALA A 68 -9.60 27.64 0.82
CA ALA A 68 -9.08 28.76 1.60
C ALA A 68 -8.72 29.95 0.71
N GLN A 69 -8.10 29.69 -0.46
CA GLN A 69 -7.81 30.72 -1.46
C GLN A 69 -9.09 31.39 -1.95
N VAL A 70 -10.11 30.62 -2.34
CA VAL A 70 -11.41 31.17 -2.77
C VAL A 70 -12.05 32.02 -1.67
N LYS A 71 -11.99 31.56 -0.41
CA LYS A 71 -12.50 32.35 0.73
C LYS A 71 -11.73 33.66 0.89
N SER A 72 -10.42 33.64 0.75
CA SER A 72 -9.59 34.86 0.81
C SER A 72 -9.95 35.85 -0.30
N GLU A 73 -10.09 35.38 -1.54
CA GLU A 73 -10.46 36.20 -2.70
C GLU A 73 -11.86 36.83 -2.54
N GLN A 74 -12.77 36.13 -1.85
CA GLN A 74 -14.13 36.60 -1.58
C GLN A 74 -14.27 37.38 -0.26
N GLY A 75 -13.17 37.57 0.50
CA GLY A 75 -13.21 38.23 1.81
C GLY A 75 -14.00 37.46 2.88
N LEU A 76 -14.15 36.14 2.71
CA LEU A 76 -14.87 35.28 3.64
C LEU A 76 -13.98 34.84 4.82
N PRO A 77 -14.56 34.58 6.00
CA PRO A 77 -13.82 34.01 7.12
C PRO A 77 -13.21 32.65 6.76
N THR A 78 -11.93 32.50 7.10
CA THR A 78 -11.19 31.23 6.95
C THR A 78 -11.74 30.12 7.84
N THR A 79 -12.19 30.45 9.05
CA THR A 79 -12.83 29.50 9.98
C THR A 79 -14.31 29.36 9.67
N ASP A 80 -14.78 28.11 9.61
CA ASP A 80 -16.18 27.77 9.30
C ASP A 80 -16.59 26.59 10.20
N GLU A 81 -17.01 26.92 11.41
CA GLU A 81 -17.39 25.95 12.44
C GLU A 81 -18.57 25.06 12.00
N GLY A 82 -19.49 25.63 11.21
CA GLY A 82 -20.62 24.89 10.64
C GLY A 82 -20.14 23.81 9.67
N GLN A 83 -19.15 24.11 8.83
CA GLN A 83 -18.54 23.12 7.96
C GLN A 83 -17.74 22.08 8.74
N GLU A 84 -17.02 22.47 9.80
CA GLU A 84 -16.30 21.52 10.67
C GLU A 84 -17.28 20.53 11.33
N ALA A 85 -18.41 21.00 11.85
CA ALA A 85 -19.45 20.15 12.43
C ALA A 85 -20.00 19.14 11.40
N ARG A 86 -20.27 19.57 10.16
CA ARG A 86 -20.73 18.68 9.07
C ARG A 86 -19.68 17.66 8.65
N VAL A 87 -18.40 18.02 8.68
CA VAL A 87 -17.29 17.06 8.43
C VAL A 87 -17.29 15.99 9.53
N MET A 88 -17.45 16.38 10.80
CA MET A 88 -17.47 15.46 11.94
C MET A 88 -18.71 14.56 11.97
N GLU A 89 -19.86 15.09 11.54
CA GLU A 89 -21.09 14.31 11.37
C GLU A 89 -20.91 13.22 10.31
N ARG A 90 -20.42 13.57 9.11
CA ARG A 90 -20.12 12.60 8.05
C ARG A 90 -19.10 11.56 8.48
N ALA A 91 -18.08 11.95 9.24
CA ALA A 91 -17.10 11.02 9.79
C ALA A 91 -17.74 9.98 10.72
N GLY A 92 -18.73 10.39 11.52
CA GLY A 92 -19.51 9.48 12.36
C GLY A 92 -20.37 8.51 11.55
N ILE A 93 -21.13 9.02 10.58
CA ILE A 93 -21.99 8.20 9.70
C ILE A 93 -21.15 7.15 8.95
N ASN A 94 -20.00 7.57 8.39
CA ASN A 94 -19.12 6.64 7.69
C ASN A 94 -18.53 5.58 8.63
N ALA A 95 -18.19 5.94 9.87
CA ALA A 95 -17.68 4.99 10.84
C ALA A 95 -18.70 3.89 11.14
N GLU A 96 -19.96 4.27 11.35
CA GLU A 96 -21.07 3.33 11.54
C GLU A 96 -21.28 2.44 10.29
N GLN A 97 -21.19 3.01 9.09
CA GLN A 97 -21.34 2.25 7.85
C GLN A 97 -20.28 1.16 7.65
N PHE A 98 -19.05 1.41 8.11
CA PHE A 98 -17.94 0.47 7.98
C PHE A 98 -17.67 -0.36 9.25
N ASP A 99 -18.57 -0.30 10.24
CA ASP A 99 -18.46 -1.00 11.53
C ASP A 99 -17.13 -0.74 12.26
N VAL A 100 -16.70 0.52 12.26
CA VAL A 100 -15.49 0.99 12.96
C VAL A 100 -15.84 2.00 14.06
N ASP A 101 -14.97 2.11 15.07
CA ASP A 101 -15.21 3.00 16.21
C ASP A 101 -15.34 4.47 15.76
N ALA A 102 -16.51 5.06 15.99
CA ALA A 102 -16.81 6.42 15.57
C ALA A 102 -15.94 7.47 16.28
N ASN A 103 -15.48 7.22 17.51
CA ASN A 103 -14.60 8.16 18.21
C ASN A 103 -13.20 8.18 17.59
N LEU A 104 -12.68 7.01 17.19
CA LEU A 104 -11.40 6.88 16.49
C LEU A 104 -11.45 7.57 15.14
N VAL A 105 -12.47 7.29 14.31
CA VAL A 105 -12.61 7.95 13.00
C VAL A 105 -12.75 9.47 13.17
N LYS A 106 -13.58 9.92 14.12
CA LYS A 106 -13.69 11.35 14.43
C LYS A 106 -12.36 11.95 14.90
N ALA A 107 -11.53 11.22 15.66
CA ALA A 107 -10.21 11.69 16.06
C ALA A 107 -9.28 11.91 14.85
N VAL A 108 -9.26 10.98 13.88
CA VAL A 108 -8.51 11.15 12.63
C VAL A 108 -9.00 12.38 11.87
N PHE A 109 -10.32 12.57 11.74
CA PHE A 109 -10.86 13.75 11.06
C PHE A 109 -10.55 15.07 11.76
N ARG A 110 -10.46 15.10 13.10
CA ARG A 110 -9.98 16.27 13.84
C ARG A 110 -8.55 16.61 13.45
N LEU A 111 -7.65 15.62 13.38
CA LEU A 111 -6.27 15.84 12.95
C LEU A 111 -6.21 16.41 11.52
N LEU A 112 -7.04 15.91 10.61
CA LEU A 112 -7.11 16.40 9.22
C LEU A 112 -7.71 17.81 9.09
N ILE A 113 -8.56 18.23 10.03
CA ILE A 113 -9.07 19.61 10.10
C ILE A 113 -7.96 20.52 10.64
N GLU A 114 -7.30 20.10 11.72
CA GLU A 114 -6.24 20.89 12.34
C GLU A 114 -5.02 21.09 11.43
N LEU A 115 -4.62 20.06 10.66
CA LEU A 115 -3.55 20.17 9.66
C LEU A 115 -3.80 21.37 8.73
N ASN A 116 -4.99 21.43 8.14
CA ASN A 116 -5.35 22.50 7.20
C ASN A 116 -5.48 23.87 7.90
N LYS A 117 -5.88 23.92 9.18
CA LYS A 117 -5.93 25.18 9.94
C LYS A 117 -4.53 25.73 10.22
N VAL A 118 -3.55 24.87 10.45
CA VAL A 118 -2.15 25.29 10.67
C VAL A 118 -1.56 25.85 9.39
N GLU A 119 -1.74 25.18 8.26
CA GLU A 119 -1.26 25.65 6.95
C GLU A 119 -1.89 27.01 6.58
N GLN A 120 -3.18 27.18 6.81
CA GLN A 120 -3.86 28.47 6.60
C GLN A 120 -3.35 29.61 7.49
N ARG A 121 -2.77 29.32 8.66
CA ARG A 121 -2.17 30.37 9.52
C ARG A 121 -0.75 30.73 9.07
N GLN A 122 -0.03 29.80 8.46
CA GLN A 122 1.34 30.01 7.98
C GLN A 122 1.38 30.74 6.64
N ASN A 123 0.34 30.58 5.81
CA ASN A 123 0.23 31.23 4.50
C ASN A 123 -0.50 32.59 4.53
N ARG A 124 -0.68 33.19 5.72
CA ARG A 124 -1.18 34.57 5.91
C ARG A 124 -0.02 35.55 6.01
#